data_AF-A0A9Q9HFN9-F1
#
_entry.id   AF-A0A9Q9HFN9-F1
#
_cell.length_a   1.000
_cell.length_b   1.000
_cell.length_c   1.000
_cell.angle_alpha   90.00
_cell.angle_beta   90.00
_cell.angle_gamma   90.00
#
_symmetry.space_group_name_H-M   'P 1'
#
loop_
_entity.id
_entity.type
_entity.pdbx_description
1 polymer ?
#
loop_
_entity_poly.entity_id
_entity_poly.type
_entity_poly.pdbx_seq_one_letter_code
_entity_poly.pdbx_strand_id
1 'polypeptide(L)'
;MGRPPKGSRILSKDGVLDKALQLLDQRGSKALTFKALADALGVTPMAVAHHAGTRDEMIASLVAKAFGGSDTPSEAATPKLRLRDLMTRYCTQVTRHPDLAKCILENPSLIGPSLTGLTRLIEAEITAAGVKGAEARTLLCLLVDYTHGFAFAAAAAPAGALSVDEFTPALDWVLDRIE
;
A
#
# COMPACT_ATOMS: atom_id res chain seq x y z
N MET A 1 -23.27 43.27 16.23
CA MET A 1 -23.76 41.99 15.67
C MET A 1 -22.57 41.24 15.09
N GLY A 2 -21.91 40.42 15.93
CA GLY A 2 -20.76 39.62 15.52
C GLY A 2 -21.18 38.46 14.65
N ARG A 3 -20.51 38.30 13.50
CA ARG A 3 -20.66 37.15 12.62
C ARG A 3 -20.26 35.89 13.43
N PRO A 4 -21.08 34.83 13.48
CA PRO A 4 -20.71 33.60 14.18
C PRO A 4 -19.44 33.04 13.53
N PRO A 5 -18.49 32.50 14.31
CA PRO A 5 -17.32 31.85 13.74
C PRO A 5 -17.83 30.63 12.97
N LYS A 6 -17.75 30.67 11.64
CA LYS A 6 -17.81 29.43 10.84
C LYS A 6 -16.71 28.57 11.41
N GLY A 7 -17.07 27.45 12.04
CA GLY A 7 -16.13 26.42 12.45
C GLY A 7 -15.42 25.87 11.23
N SER A 8 -14.40 26.58 10.74
CA SER A 8 -13.41 26.02 9.86
C SER A 8 -12.67 25.01 10.72
N ARG A 9 -13.10 23.74 10.65
CA ARG A 9 -12.22 22.64 11.01
C ARG A 9 -10.92 22.92 10.25
N ILE A 10 -9.87 23.26 10.99
CA ILE A 10 -8.59 23.69 10.42
C ILE A 10 -8.17 22.59 9.45
N LEU A 11 -7.98 22.96 8.18
CA LEU A 11 -7.55 22.02 7.16
C LEU A 11 -6.13 21.58 7.51
N SER A 12 -5.95 20.29 7.77
CA SER A 12 -4.64 19.69 8.03
C SER A 12 -4.23 18.81 6.85
N LYS A 13 -2.91 18.65 6.66
CA LYS A 13 -2.38 17.73 5.65
C LYS A 13 -2.93 16.32 5.84
N ASP A 14 -2.94 15.82 7.08
CA ASP A 14 -3.46 14.49 7.39
C ASP A 14 -4.95 14.35 7.06
N GLY A 15 -5.77 15.36 7.37
CA GLY A 15 -7.20 15.34 7.03
C GLY A 15 -7.45 15.35 5.52
N VAL A 16 -6.61 16.06 4.76
CA VAL A 16 -6.65 16.03 3.29
C VAL A 16 -6.27 14.64 2.77
N LEU A 17 -5.20 14.04 3.28
CA LEU A 17 -4.73 12.71 2.87
C LEU A 17 -5.72 11.61 3.25
N ASP A 18 -6.33 11.66 4.43
CA ASP A 18 -7.38 10.70 4.84
C ASP A 18 -8.56 10.72 3.88
N LYS A 19 -9.00 11.92 3.47
CA LYS A 19 -10.08 12.06 2.48
C LYS A 19 -9.67 11.68 1.08
N ALA A 20 -8.43 11.96 0.68
CA ALA A 20 -7.88 11.51 -0.60
C ALA A 20 -7.83 9.99 -0.69
N LEU A 21 -7.38 9.31 0.37
CA LEU A 21 -7.33 7.84 0.44
C LEU A 21 -8.73 7.23 0.38
N GLN A 22 -9.69 7.76 1.14
CA GLN A 22 -11.10 7.32 1.06
C GLN A 22 -11.68 7.47 -0.34
N LEU A 23 -11.40 8.60 -1.01
CA LEU A 23 -11.89 8.85 -2.36
C LEU A 23 -11.24 7.90 -3.38
N LEU A 24 -9.94 7.63 -3.21
CA LEU A 24 -9.19 6.68 -4.03
C LEU A 24 -9.76 5.27 -3.88
N ASP A 25 -9.92 4.78 -2.66
CA ASP A 25 -10.42 3.42 -2.39
C ASP A 25 -11.87 3.21 -2.87
N GLN A 26 -12.70 4.26 -2.87
CA GLN A 26 -14.11 4.17 -3.27
C GLN A 26 -14.35 4.35 -4.76
N ARG A 27 -13.53 5.16 -5.45
CA ARG A 27 -13.82 5.64 -6.80
C ARG A 27 -12.64 5.49 -7.77
N GLY A 28 -11.53 4.95 -7.31
CA GLY A 28 -10.32 4.75 -8.09
C GLY A 28 -9.53 6.03 -8.37
N SER A 29 -8.34 5.85 -8.93
CA SER A 29 -7.34 6.90 -9.13
C SER A 29 -7.83 8.05 -10.01
N LYS A 30 -8.62 7.76 -11.06
CA LYS A 30 -9.16 8.76 -11.99
C LYS A 30 -10.11 9.75 -11.31
N ALA A 31 -10.83 9.32 -10.28
CA ALA A 31 -11.78 10.17 -9.56
C ALA A 31 -11.10 11.07 -8.51
N LEU A 32 -9.89 10.72 -8.07
CA LEU A 32 -9.11 11.54 -7.15
C LEU A 32 -8.59 12.78 -7.87
N THR A 33 -9.29 13.90 -7.75
CA THR A 33 -8.89 15.20 -8.31
C THR A 33 -8.92 16.27 -7.23
N PHE A 34 -8.15 17.36 -7.37
CA PHE A 34 -8.20 18.47 -6.41
C PHE A 34 -9.59 19.07 -6.28
N LYS A 35 -10.36 19.12 -7.37
CA LYS A 35 -11.76 19.55 -7.35
C LYS A 35 -12.63 18.62 -6.52
N ALA A 36 -12.61 17.31 -6.81
CA ALA A 36 -13.42 16.34 -6.07
C ALA A 36 -13.05 16.31 -4.58
N LEU A 37 -11.77 16.45 -4.25
CA LEU A 37 -11.29 16.50 -2.88
C LEU A 37 -11.71 17.79 -2.16
N ALA A 38 -11.64 18.93 -2.85
CA ALA A 38 -12.10 20.21 -2.34
C ALA A 38 -13.61 20.21 -2.06
N ASP A 39 -14.40 19.65 -2.98
CA ASP A 39 -15.85 19.49 -2.83
C ASP A 39 -16.17 18.60 -1.62
N ALA A 40 -15.46 17.48 -1.46
CA ALA A 40 -15.63 16.55 -0.33
C ALA A 40 -15.22 17.16 1.03
N LEU A 41 -14.31 18.13 1.03
CA LEU A 41 -13.80 18.81 2.22
C LEU A 41 -14.50 20.14 2.51
N GLY A 42 -15.31 20.67 1.58
CA GLY A 42 -15.95 21.98 1.69
C GLY A 42 -14.98 23.16 1.62
N VAL A 43 -13.87 23.01 0.88
CA VAL A 43 -12.81 24.02 0.71
C VAL A 43 -12.56 24.34 -0.76
N THR A 44 -11.59 25.20 -1.07
CA THR A 44 -11.19 25.49 -2.46
C THR A 44 -10.13 24.49 -2.95
N PRO A 45 -10.05 24.20 -4.27
CA PRO A 45 -8.96 23.38 -4.82
C PRO A 45 -7.57 23.92 -4.50
N MET A 46 -7.42 25.25 -4.40
CA MET A 46 -6.17 25.88 -4.01
C MET A 46 -5.76 25.54 -2.57
N ALA A 47 -6.73 25.51 -1.64
CA ALA A 47 -6.45 25.10 -0.26
C ALA A 47 -5.99 23.63 -0.20
N VAL A 48 -6.60 22.75 -1.00
CA VAL A 48 -6.15 21.35 -1.10
C VAL A 48 -4.73 21.26 -1.66
N ALA A 49 -4.46 21.93 -2.80
CA ALA A 49 -3.14 21.92 -3.43
C ALA A 49 -2.04 22.44 -2.49
N HIS A 50 -2.34 23.45 -1.67
CA HIS A 50 -1.41 23.97 -0.67
C HIS A 50 -0.95 22.90 0.35
N HIS A 51 -1.83 21.96 0.74
CA HIS A 51 -1.49 20.90 1.68
C HIS A 51 -0.97 19.62 1.03
N ALA A 52 -1.46 19.31 -0.17
CA ALA A 52 -1.21 18.04 -0.87
C ALA A 52 -0.07 18.10 -1.90
N GLY A 53 0.33 19.30 -2.33
CA GLY A 53 1.30 19.49 -3.41
C GLY A 53 0.71 19.12 -4.77
N THR A 54 1.55 18.61 -5.66
CA THR A 54 1.18 18.02 -6.95
C THR A 54 0.42 16.71 -6.77
N ARG A 55 -0.16 16.18 -7.86
CA ARG A 55 -0.81 14.87 -7.84
C ARG A 55 0.15 13.77 -7.38
N ASP A 56 1.36 13.74 -7.92
CA ASP A 56 2.34 12.70 -7.60
C ASP A 56 2.84 12.81 -6.16
N GLU A 57 3.05 14.02 -5.64
CA GLU A 57 3.38 14.25 -4.23
C GLU A 57 2.24 13.84 -3.28
N MET A 58 0.99 14.08 -3.69
CA MET A 58 -0.18 13.61 -2.96
C MET A 58 -0.23 12.09 -2.93
N ILE A 59 -0.09 11.42 -4.09
CA ILE A 59 -0.08 9.94 -4.16
C ILE A 59 1.11 9.38 -3.36
N ALA A 60 2.31 9.94 -3.47
CA ALA A 60 3.47 9.52 -2.70
C ALA A 60 3.23 9.65 -1.18
N SER A 61 2.55 10.71 -0.74
CA SER A 61 2.12 10.86 0.65
C SER A 61 1.09 9.81 1.07
N LEU A 62 0.17 9.42 0.18
CA LEU A 62 -0.75 8.31 0.41
C LEU A 62 -0.02 6.98 0.52
N VAL A 63 0.97 6.71 -0.35
CA VAL A 63 1.82 5.52 -0.29
C VAL A 63 2.54 5.44 1.05
N ALA A 64 3.19 6.53 1.48
CA ALA A 64 3.88 6.59 2.76
C ALA A 64 2.94 6.31 3.94
N LYS A 65 1.68 6.76 3.86
CA LYS A 65 0.67 6.53 4.90
C LYS A 65 0.14 5.08 4.88
N ALA A 66 -0.21 4.55 3.72
CA ALA A 66 -0.85 3.23 3.57
C ALA A 66 0.12 2.06 3.78
N PHE A 67 1.36 2.22 3.32
CA PHE A 67 2.41 1.20 3.40
C PHE A 67 3.45 1.51 4.49
N GLY A 68 3.21 2.53 5.33
CA GLY A 68 4.06 2.84 6.46
C GLY A 68 4.25 1.62 7.37
N GLY A 69 5.49 1.37 7.78
CA GLY A 69 5.84 0.24 8.63
C GLY A 69 5.87 -1.12 7.93
N SER A 70 5.69 -1.19 6.61
CA SER A 70 5.90 -2.42 5.83
C SER A 70 7.33 -2.96 5.97
N ASP A 71 8.29 -2.08 6.26
CA ASP A 71 9.68 -2.37 6.56
C ASP A 71 9.96 -2.73 8.02
N THR A 72 8.94 -3.07 8.81
CA THR A 72 9.14 -3.55 10.17
C THR A 72 9.61 -5.01 10.14
N PRO A 73 10.82 -5.34 10.64
CA PRO A 73 11.34 -6.70 10.67
C PRO A 73 10.37 -7.66 11.37
N SER A 74 10.32 -8.91 10.91
CA SER A 74 9.57 -9.96 11.58
C SER A 74 10.41 -10.58 12.70
N GLU A 75 9.78 -10.89 13.83
CA GLU A 75 10.42 -11.56 14.97
C GLU A 75 10.25 -13.09 14.93
N ALA A 76 9.71 -13.64 13.84
CA ALA A 76 9.49 -15.08 13.72
C ALA A 76 10.81 -15.88 13.73
N ALA A 77 10.74 -17.12 14.22
CA ALA A 77 11.92 -17.91 14.54
C ALA A 77 12.80 -18.27 13.33
N THR A 78 12.20 -18.53 12.16
CA THR A 78 12.93 -18.97 10.97
C THR A 78 12.78 -17.98 9.81
N PRO A 79 13.76 -17.90 8.88
CA PRO A 79 13.64 -17.03 7.70
C PRO A 79 12.36 -17.27 6.90
N LYS A 80 11.94 -18.52 6.72
CA LYS A 80 10.68 -18.87 6.06
C LYS A 80 9.47 -18.29 6.78
N LEU A 81 9.41 -18.39 8.11
CA LEU A 81 8.31 -17.83 8.89
C LEU A 81 8.33 -16.28 8.85
N ARG A 82 9.51 -15.66 8.80
CA ARG A 82 9.64 -14.21 8.63
C ARG A 82 9.19 -13.74 7.25
N LEU A 83 9.53 -14.48 6.18
CA LEU A 83 8.98 -14.24 4.84
C LEU A 83 7.46 -14.37 4.84
N ARG A 84 6.92 -15.42 5.45
CA ARG A 84 5.48 -15.64 5.56
C ARG A 84 4.78 -14.44 6.19
N ASP A 85 5.28 -13.98 7.33
CA ASP A 85 4.75 -12.82 8.05
C ASP A 85 4.87 -11.51 7.24
N LEU A 86 6.04 -11.22 6.67
CA LEU A 86 6.26 -10.03 5.83
C LEU A 86 5.28 -9.99 4.65
N MET A 87 5.15 -11.09 3.91
CA MET A 87 4.28 -11.17 2.74
C MET A 87 2.79 -11.11 3.14
N THR A 88 2.41 -11.70 4.27
CA THR A 88 1.03 -11.63 4.79
C THR A 88 0.64 -10.20 5.17
N ARG A 89 1.53 -9.48 5.88
CA ARG A 89 1.33 -8.07 6.22
C ARG A 89 1.24 -7.19 4.98
N TYR A 90 2.14 -7.42 4.01
CA TYR A 90 2.13 -6.69 2.75
C TYR A 90 0.85 -6.97 1.94
N CYS A 91 0.43 -8.23 1.81
CA CYS A 91 -0.82 -8.60 1.16
C CYS A 91 -2.02 -7.90 1.80
N THR A 92 -2.05 -7.82 3.13
CA THR A 92 -3.09 -7.09 3.87
C THR A 92 -3.13 -5.61 3.49
N GLN A 93 -1.97 -4.94 3.39
CA GLN A 93 -1.88 -3.53 3.02
C GLN A 93 -2.32 -3.29 1.56
N VAL A 94 -1.86 -4.13 0.62
CA VAL A 94 -2.22 -4.04 -0.80
C VAL A 94 -3.72 -4.30 -0.99
N THR A 95 -4.29 -5.30 -0.31
CA THR A 95 -5.72 -5.63 -0.39
C THR A 95 -6.60 -4.52 0.17
N ARG A 96 -6.13 -3.78 1.17
CA ARG A 96 -6.84 -2.58 1.69
C ARG A 96 -6.82 -1.41 0.71
N HIS A 97 -5.75 -1.25 -0.05
CA HIS A 97 -5.54 -0.11 -0.96
C HIS A 97 -5.12 -0.55 -2.38
N PRO A 98 -5.94 -1.34 -3.09
CA PRO A 98 -5.57 -1.94 -4.36
C PRO A 98 -5.34 -0.89 -5.46
N ASP A 99 -6.12 0.20 -5.47
CA ASP A 99 -5.95 1.27 -6.47
C ASP A 99 -4.70 2.12 -6.21
N LEU A 100 -4.25 2.23 -4.96
CA LEU A 100 -2.98 2.86 -4.64
C LEU A 100 -1.81 1.99 -5.11
N ALA A 101 -1.90 0.67 -4.93
CA ALA A 101 -0.90 -0.26 -5.46
C ALA A 101 -0.83 -0.20 -7.00
N LYS A 102 -1.96 -0.08 -7.70
CA LYS A 102 -1.98 0.14 -9.17
C LYS A 102 -1.27 1.44 -9.56
N CYS A 103 -1.45 2.54 -8.82
CA CYS A 103 -0.71 3.78 -9.08
C CYS A 103 0.80 3.58 -8.99
N ILE A 104 1.29 2.77 -8.03
CA ILE A 104 2.72 2.44 -7.91
C ILE A 104 3.20 1.63 -9.12
N LEU A 105 2.39 0.66 -9.60
CA LEU A 105 2.73 -0.13 -10.78
C LEU A 105 2.75 0.71 -12.06
N GLU A 106 1.87 1.71 -12.18
CA GLU A 106 1.84 2.67 -13.29
C GLU A 106 3.01 3.66 -13.22
N ASN A 107 3.44 4.04 -12.02
CA ASN A 107 4.52 4.97 -11.78
C ASN A 107 5.42 4.52 -10.62
N PRO A 108 6.50 3.75 -10.89
CA PRO A 108 7.41 3.26 -9.87
C PRO A 108 8.16 4.34 -9.08
N SER A 109 8.18 5.61 -9.54
CA SER A 109 8.78 6.70 -8.75
C SER A 109 8.02 7.00 -7.45
N LEU A 110 6.81 6.47 -7.30
CA LEU A 110 6.00 6.56 -6.09
C LEU A 110 6.42 5.57 -4.99
N ILE A 111 7.35 4.65 -5.28
CA ILE A 111 7.89 3.71 -4.28
C ILE A 111 8.64 4.49 -3.20
N GLY A 112 8.05 4.52 -2.00
CA GLY A 112 8.59 5.20 -0.84
C GLY A 112 9.59 4.35 -0.02
N PRO A 113 10.21 4.94 1.02
CA PRO A 113 11.22 4.28 1.84
C PRO A 113 10.77 2.97 2.48
N SER A 114 9.53 2.87 2.98
CA SER A 114 9.01 1.64 3.61
C SER A 114 8.87 0.48 2.62
N LEU A 115 8.50 0.72 1.36
CA LEU A 115 8.41 -0.33 0.35
C LEU A 115 9.81 -0.77 -0.14
N THR A 116 10.74 0.18 -0.24
CA THR A 116 12.17 -0.13 -0.49
C THR A 116 12.76 -0.93 0.68
N GLY A 117 12.41 -0.57 1.91
CA GLY A 117 12.80 -1.31 3.12
C GLY A 117 12.22 -2.72 3.16
N LEU A 118 10.92 -2.87 2.86
CA LEU A 118 10.27 -4.18 2.75
C LEU A 118 10.97 -5.07 1.71
N THR A 119 11.25 -4.54 0.51
CA THR A 119 11.98 -5.28 -0.54
C THR A 119 13.32 -5.82 0.00
N ARG A 120 14.09 -4.97 0.69
CA ARG A 120 15.38 -5.39 1.29
C ARG A 120 15.21 -6.45 2.38
N LEU A 121 14.16 -6.35 3.21
CA LEU A 121 13.87 -7.38 4.21
C LEU A 121 13.54 -8.71 3.55
N ILE A 122 12.69 -8.72 2.52
CA ILE A 122 12.34 -9.94 1.78
C ILE A 122 13.60 -10.55 1.15
N GLU A 123 14.45 -9.76 0.49
CA GLU A 123 15.72 -10.21 -0.09
C GLU A 123 16.66 -10.82 0.96
N ALA A 124 16.76 -10.19 2.14
CA ALA A 124 17.57 -10.68 3.24
C ALA A 124 17.05 -12.03 3.77
N GLU A 125 15.74 -12.19 3.94
CA GLU A 125 15.17 -13.44 4.43
C GLU A 125 15.18 -14.56 3.39
N ILE A 126 15.04 -14.24 2.10
CA ILE A 126 15.28 -15.17 0.98
C ILE A 126 16.70 -15.71 1.05
N THR A 127 17.68 -14.82 1.24
CA THR A 127 19.09 -15.20 1.35
C THR A 127 19.36 -16.03 2.60
N ALA A 128 18.79 -15.64 3.75
CA ALA A 128 18.91 -16.37 5.01
C ALA A 128 18.22 -17.74 4.97
N ALA A 129 17.21 -17.91 4.11
CA ALA A 129 16.55 -19.19 3.85
C ALA A 129 17.37 -20.11 2.93
N GLY A 130 18.51 -19.69 2.41
CA GLY A 130 19.41 -20.52 1.59
C GLY A 130 19.37 -20.26 0.09
N VAL A 131 18.39 -19.50 -0.41
CA VAL A 131 18.24 -19.21 -1.84
C VAL A 131 19.25 -18.16 -2.29
N LYS A 132 19.96 -18.42 -3.39
CA LYS A 132 21.08 -17.57 -3.86
C LYS A 132 21.01 -17.30 -5.36
N GLY A 133 21.83 -16.34 -5.80
CA GLY A 133 22.00 -16.05 -7.22
C GLY A 133 20.70 -15.61 -7.91
N ALA A 134 20.50 -16.07 -9.15
CA ALA A 134 19.32 -15.69 -9.95
C ALA A 134 17.99 -16.19 -9.36
N GLU A 135 18.02 -17.28 -8.59
CA GLU A 135 16.83 -17.84 -7.94
C GLU A 135 16.30 -16.91 -6.85
N ALA A 136 17.17 -16.22 -6.11
CA ALA A 136 16.75 -15.28 -5.06
C ALA A 136 15.90 -14.14 -5.64
N ARG A 137 16.33 -13.57 -6.78
CA ARG A 137 15.56 -12.54 -7.48
C ARG A 137 14.26 -13.10 -8.06
N THR A 138 14.31 -14.33 -8.59
CA THR A 138 13.12 -15.00 -9.14
C THR A 138 12.06 -15.22 -8.06
N LEU A 139 12.47 -15.70 -6.88
CA LEU A 139 11.59 -15.91 -5.75
C LEU A 139 11.01 -14.58 -5.23
N LEU A 140 11.81 -13.52 -5.13
CA LEU A 140 11.32 -12.19 -4.76
C LEU A 140 10.21 -11.73 -5.72
N CYS A 141 10.46 -11.76 -7.03
CA CYS A 141 9.47 -11.37 -8.03
C CYS A 141 8.22 -12.24 -7.92
N LEU A 142 8.37 -13.56 -7.80
CA LEU A 142 7.25 -14.49 -7.66
C LEU A 142 6.38 -14.15 -6.44
N LEU A 143 6.98 -13.92 -5.27
CA LEU A 143 6.25 -13.60 -4.05
C LEU A 143 5.51 -12.26 -4.16
N VAL A 144 6.17 -11.23 -4.71
CA VAL A 144 5.59 -9.89 -4.86
C VAL A 144 4.48 -9.89 -5.91
N ASP A 145 4.74 -10.46 -7.09
CA ASP A 145 3.78 -10.50 -8.20
C ASP A 145 2.56 -11.36 -7.84
N TYR A 146 2.76 -12.50 -7.16
CA TYR A 146 1.66 -13.30 -6.63
C TYR A 146 0.81 -12.49 -5.62
N THR A 147 1.45 -11.73 -4.74
CA THR A 147 0.75 -10.88 -3.76
C THR A 147 -0.09 -9.81 -4.44
N HIS A 148 0.44 -9.14 -5.47
CA HIS A 148 -0.32 -8.17 -6.26
C HIS A 148 -1.47 -8.82 -7.01
N GLY A 149 -1.22 -9.95 -7.67
CA GLY A 149 -2.24 -10.71 -8.39
C GLY A 149 -3.40 -11.15 -7.47
N PHE A 150 -3.06 -11.69 -6.29
CA PHE A 150 -4.05 -12.06 -5.28
C PHE A 150 -4.87 -10.86 -4.81
N ALA A 151 -4.21 -9.77 -4.42
CA ALA A 151 -4.89 -8.59 -3.89
C ALA A 151 -5.81 -7.92 -4.93
N PHE A 152 -5.39 -7.89 -6.21
CA PHE A 152 -6.24 -7.36 -7.28
C PHE A 152 -7.41 -8.29 -7.61
N ALA A 153 -7.21 -9.60 -7.56
CA ALA A 153 -8.31 -10.56 -7.69
C ALA A 153 -9.31 -10.39 -6.54
N ALA A 154 -8.83 -10.23 -5.30
CA ALA A 154 -9.67 -10.00 -4.12
C ALA A 154 -10.47 -8.70 -4.24
N ALA A 155 -9.85 -7.62 -4.72
CA ALA A 155 -10.51 -6.34 -4.95
C ALA A 155 -11.58 -6.38 -6.07
N ALA A 156 -11.43 -7.28 -7.04
CA ALA A 156 -12.40 -7.47 -8.13
C ALA A 156 -13.53 -8.45 -7.76
N ALA A 157 -13.33 -9.29 -6.74
CA ALA A 157 -14.30 -10.27 -6.28
C ALA A 157 -15.38 -9.63 -5.39
N PRO A 158 -16.53 -10.31 -5.18
CA PRO A 158 -17.50 -9.89 -4.17
C PRO A 158 -16.84 -9.76 -2.79
N ALA A 159 -17.31 -8.80 -2.00
CA ALA A 159 -16.74 -8.54 -0.67
C ALA A 159 -16.70 -9.83 0.18
N GLY A 160 -15.50 -10.17 0.68
CA GLY A 160 -15.27 -11.36 1.50
C GLY A 160 -15.06 -12.67 0.74
N ALA A 161 -15.03 -12.66 -0.60
CA ALA A 161 -14.80 -13.87 -1.38
C ALA A 161 -13.33 -14.35 -1.38
N LEU A 162 -12.39 -13.41 -1.18
CA LEU A 162 -10.96 -13.70 -1.03
C LEU A 162 -10.42 -12.84 0.12
N SER A 163 -9.87 -13.50 1.12
CA SER A 163 -9.25 -12.90 2.29
C SER A 163 -7.79 -13.33 2.42
N VAL A 164 -7.08 -12.76 3.39
CA VAL A 164 -5.68 -13.15 3.65
C VAL A 164 -5.56 -14.63 4.01
N ASP A 165 -6.62 -15.25 4.53
CA ASP A 165 -6.63 -16.68 4.87
C ASP A 165 -6.52 -17.57 3.62
N GLU A 166 -7.06 -17.13 2.46
CA GLU A 166 -6.90 -17.81 1.17
C GLU A 166 -5.55 -17.54 0.50
N PHE A 167 -4.84 -16.48 0.89
CA PHE A 167 -3.51 -16.15 0.38
C PHE A 167 -2.43 -17.07 0.98
N THR A 168 -2.51 -17.32 2.29
CA THR A 168 -1.42 -17.99 3.00
C THR A 168 -1.13 -19.44 2.59
N PRO A 169 -2.10 -20.30 2.20
CA PRO A 169 -1.80 -21.67 1.78
C PRO A 169 -0.92 -21.75 0.53
N ALA A 170 -1.13 -20.85 -0.44
CA ALA A 170 -0.29 -20.79 -1.63
C ALA A 170 1.11 -20.25 -1.32
N LEU A 171 1.20 -19.26 -0.41
CA LEU A 171 2.47 -18.79 0.10
C LEU A 171 3.25 -19.90 0.80
N ASP A 172 2.60 -20.65 1.69
CA ASP A 172 3.18 -21.79 2.40
C ASP A 172 3.68 -22.86 1.41
N TRP A 173 2.89 -23.16 0.37
CA TRP A 173 3.28 -24.08 -0.70
C TRP A 173 4.57 -23.64 -1.43
N VAL A 174 4.77 -22.34 -1.65
CA VAL A 174 6.00 -21.81 -2.26
C VAL A 174 7.17 -21.91 -1.27
N LEU A 175 6.98 -21.50 -0.02
CA LEU A 175 8.04 -21.46 1.00
C LEU A 175 8.53 -22.86 1.40
N ASP A 176 7.66 -23.87 1.35
CA ASP A 176 8.03 -25.26 1.63
C ASP A 176 8.99 -25.85 0.60
N ARG A 177 9.09 -25.26 -0.60
CA ARG A 177 9.99 -25.68 -1.69
C ARG A 177 11.37 -25.04 -1.67
N ILE A 178 11.61 -24.11 -0.74
CA ILE A 178 12.94 -23.53 -0.51
C ILE A 178 13.76 -24.54 0.30
N GLU A 179 14.88 -25.03 -0.22
CA GLU A 179 15.78 -25.96 0.48
C GLU A 179 16.84 -25.25 1.33
#